data_AF-A0A239P075-F1
#
_entry.id   AF-A0A239P075-F1
#
_cell.length_a   1.000
_cell.length_b   1.000
_cell.length_c   1.000
_cell.angle_alpha   90.00
_cell.angle_beta   90.00
_cell.angle_gamma   90.00
#
_symmetry.space_group_name_H-M   'P 1'
#
loop_
_entity.id
_entity.type
_entity.pdbx_description
1 polymer ?
#
loop_
_entity_poly.entity_id
_entity_poly.type
_entity_poly.pdbx_seq_one_letter_code
_entity_poly.pdbx_strand_id
1 'polypeptide(L)' 'MSSEQKPFLQIVRGDPGPEEIAALVAVLTARARAAAAARDGDRPARPSRWADRSRLVRNTFAGDLEPRGPGAWRASALPR' A
#
# COMPACT_ATOMS: atom_id res chain seq x y z
N MET A 1 -14.60 -31.62 -8.58
CA MET A 1 -13.18 -31.55 -8.21
C MET A 1 -13.08 -30.59 -7.03
N SER A 2 -13.15 -31.10 -5.80
CA SER A 2 -13.02 -30.25 -4.61
C SER A 2 -11.57 -29.80 -4.51
N SER A 3 -11.32 -28.50 -4.64
CA SER A 3 -10.03 -27.94 -4.28
C SER A 3 -9.83 -28.16 -2.79
N GLU A 4 -8.90 -29.05 -2.42
CA GLU A 4 -8.43 -29.13 -1.04
C GLU A 4 -7.90 -27.75 -0.65
N GLN A 5 -8.66 -27.04 0.18
CA GLN A 5 -8.23 -25.78 0.76
C GLN A 5 -7.19 -26.10 1.81
N LYS A 6 -5.92 -25.98 1.41
CA LYS A 6 -4.80 -26.08 2.33
C LYS A 6 -4.96 -24.99 3.40
N PRO A 7 -4.97 -25.34 4.69
CA PRO A 7 -5.16 -24.37 5.76
C PRO A 7 -3.99 -23.38 5.77
N PHE A 8 -4.31 -22.09 5.98
CA PHE A 8 -3.29 -21.03 6.08
C PHE A 8 -2.38 -21.20 7.30
N LEU A 9 -2.89 -21.85 8.35
CA LEU A 9 -2.14 -22.13 9.57
C LEU A 9 -2.53 -23.51 10.10
N GLN A 10 -1.53 -24.31 10.50
CA GLN A 10 -1.72 -25.67 11.00
C GLN A 10 -0.96 -25.86 12.31
N ILE A 11 -1.64 -26.38 13.32
CA ILE A 11 -1.02 -26.82 14.56
C ILE A 11 -0.44 -28.21 14.31
N VAL A 12 0.89 -28.35 14.35
CA VAL A 12 1.58 -29.62 14.08
C VAL A 12 1.70 -30.48 15.33
N ARG A 13 1.69 -29.86 16.52
CA ARG A 13 1.85 -30.53 17.81
C ARG A 13 1.15 -29.75 18.92
N GLY A 14 0.58 -30.48 19.88
CA GLY A 14 -0.14 -29.93 21.04
C GLY A 14 -1.64 -29.79 20.79
N ASP A 15 -2.39 -29.56 21.88
CA ASP A 15 -3.82 -29.28 21.87
C ASP A 15 -4.05 -27.94 22.58
N PRO A 16 -3.88 -26.80 21.88
CA PRO A 16 -3.98 -25.49 22.51
C PRO A 16 -5.41 -25.19 22.92
N GLY A 17 -5.55 -24.54 24.07
CA GLY A 17 -6.84 -24.09 24.57
C GLY A 17 -7.45 -22.99 23.69
N PRO A 18 -8.78 -22.73 23.80
CA PRO A 18 -9.44 -21.64 23.09
C PRO A 18 -8.77 -20.28 23.31
N GLU A 19 -8.27 -20.01 24.52
CA GLU A 19 -7.60 -18.78 24.91
C GLU A 19 -6.26 -18.60 24.19
N GLU A 20 -5.50 -19.68 24.04
CA GLU A 20 -4.20 -19.67 23.36
C GLU A 20 -4.38 -19.47 21.85
N ILE A 21 -5.41 -20.10 21.27
CA ILE A 21 -5.79 -19.89 19.87
C ILE A 21 -6.20 -18.44 19.65
N ALA A 22 -7.02 -17.87 20.55
CA ALA A 22 -7.42 -16.47 20.48
C ALA A 22 -6.22 -15.52 20.56
N ALA A 23 -5.29 -15.78 21.48
CA ALA A 23 -4.06 -15.00 21.62
C ALA A 23 -3.20 -15.05 20.34
N LEU A 24 -3.04 -16.24 19.74
CA LEU A 24 -2.30 -16.41 18.49
C LEU A 24 -2.93 -15.60 17.35
N VAL A 25 -4.26 -15.71 17.17
CA VAL A 25 -4.99 -14.96 16.14
C VAL A 25 -4.89 -13.45 16.36
N ALA A 26 -4.99 -12.99 17.61
CA ALA A 26 -4.88 -11.57 17.95
C ALA A 26 -3.50 -11.01 17.56
N VAL A 27 -2.42 -11.74 17.86
CA VAL A 27 -1.05 -11.32 17.50
C VAL A 27 -0.85 -11.29 15.99
N LEU A 28 -1.28 -12.34 15.28
CA LEU A 28 -1.13 -12.42 13.83
C LEU A 28 -1.91 -11.33 13.11
N THR A 29 -3.14 -11.05 13.55
CA THR A 29 -3.98 -9.98 12.97
C THR A 29 -3.41 -8.59 13.26
N ALA A 30 -2.90 -8.35 14.47
CA ALA A 30 -2.22 -7.09 14.81
C ALA A 30 -0.98 -6.87 13.92
N ARG A 31 -0.16 -7.90 13.71
CA ARG A 31 1.02 -7.82 12.84
C ARG A 31 0.65 -7.61 11.38
N ALA A 32 -0.39 -8.27 10.88
CA ALA A 32 -0.89 -8.08 9.52
C ALA A 32 -1.38 -6.64 9.30
N ARG A 33 -2.13 -6.07 10.26
CA ARG A 33 -2.57 -4.66 10.22
C ARG A 33 -1.40 -3.69 10.24
N ALA A 34 -0.40 -3.92 11.10
CA ALA A 34 0.80 -3.08 11.13
C ALA A 34 1.56 -3.13 9.79
N ALA A 35 1.69 -4.31 9.19
CA ALA A 35 2.33 -4.46 7.88
C ALA A 35 1.53 -3.81 6.73
N ALA A 36 0.20 -3.81 6.82
CA ALA A 36 -0.65 -3.08 5.88
C ALA A 36 -0.49 -1.56 6.05
N ALA A 37 -0.55 -1.08 7.29
CA ALA A 37 -0.37 0.35 7.60
C ALA A 37 1.02 0.87 7.18
N ALA A 38 2.07 0.06 7.35
CA ALA A 38 3.41 0.40 6.87
C ALA A 38 3.46 0.54 5.34
N ARG A 39 2.70 -0.25 4.58
CA ARG A 39 2.62 -0.12 3.12
C ARG A 39 1.88 1.14 2.68
N ASP A 40 0.87 1.55 3.44
CA ASP A 40 0.08 2.75 3.13
C ASP A 40 0.77 4.03 3.59
N GLY A 41 1.53 3.98 4.69
CA GLY A 41 2.12 5.15 5.35
C GLY A 41 3.49 5.59 4.85
N ASP A 42 4.23 4.75 4.11
CA ASP A 42 5.64 5.04 3.78
C ASP A 42 5.84 5.75 2.42
N ARG A 43 4.75 6.15 1.74
CA ARG A 43 4.89 7.06 0.61
C ARG A 43 4.84 8.49 1.13
N PRO A 44 5.95 9.28 1.04
CA PRO A 44 5.89 10.69 1.41
C PRO A 44 4.71 11.32 0.67
N ALA A 45 3.90 12.08 1.41
CA ALA A 45 2.77 12.80 0.84
C ALA A 45 3.28 13.54 -0.40
N ARG A 46 2.73 13.21 -1.57
CA ARG A 46 3.14 13.87 -2.81
C ARG A 46 2.95 15.38 -2.59
N PRO A 47 3.95 16.21 -2.90
CA PRO A 47 3.78 17.66 -2.84
C PRO A 47 2.50 18.04 -3.57
N SER A 48 1.76 19.01 -3.04
CA SER A 48 0.61 19.55 -3.76
C SER A 48 1.06 19.96 -5.17
N ARG A 49 0.17 19.85 -6.16
CA ARG A 49 0.51 20.26 -7.53
C ARG A 49 0.90 21.74 -7.64
N TRP A 50 0.49 22.56 -6.68
CA TRP A 50 0.92 23.95 -6.53
C TRP A 50 2.39 24.09 -6.08
N ALA A 51 2.91 23.12 -5.32
CA ALA A 51 4.30 23.08 -4.83
C ALA A 51 5.26 22.30 -5.75
N ASP A 52 4.83 21.99 -6.98
CA ASP A 52 5.61 21.20 -7.94
C ASP A 52 6.76 22.03 -8.54
N ARG A 53 7.98 21.83 -8.03
CA ARG A 53 9.18 22.57 -8.45
C ARG A 53 9.64 22.26 -9.86
N SER A 54 9.12 21.20 -10.50
CA SER A 54 9.45 20.89 -11.90
C SER A 54 9.11 22.04 -12.86
N ARG A 55 8.15 22.90 -12.49
CA ARG A 55 7.77 24.12 -13.22
C ARG A 55 8.79 25.26 -13.15
N LEU A 56 9.73 25.20 -12.20
CA LEU A 56 10.76 26.24 -12.01
C LEU A 56 11.99 26.01 -12.90
N VAL A 57 12.04 24.89 -13.62
CA VAL A 57 13.16 24.53 -14.49
C VAL A 57 12.66 24.27 -15.91
N ARG A 58 13.48 24.55 -16.93
CA ARG A 58 13.15 24.16 -18.31
C ARG A 58 13.09 22.64 -18.38
N ASN A 59 11.93 22.10 -18.72
CA ASN A 59 11.77 20.67 -18.95
C ASN A 59 12.40 20.31 -20.31
N THR A 60 13.56 19.65 -20.29
CA THR A 60 14.29 19.21 -21.49
C THR A 60 13.64 18.02 -22.20
N PHE A 61 12.71 17.31 -21.54
CA PHE A 61 11.93 16.20 -22.11
C PHE A 61 10.45 16.61 -22.23
N ALA A 62 10.16 17.59 -23.09
CA ALA A 62 8.82 18.13 -23.29
C ALA A 62 7.82 17.15 -23.95
N GLY A 63 8.28 16.00 -24.46
CA GLY A 63 7.46 15.04 -25.20
C GLY A 63 6.68 14.02 -24.34
N ASP A 64 7.27 13.50 -23.24
CA ASP A 64 6.82 12.21 -22.68
C ASP A 64 6.30 12.23 -21.23
N LEU A 65 6.34 13.39 -20.58
CA LEU A 65 5.98 13.55 -19.16
C LEU A 65 4.57 14.12 -19.00
N GLU A 66 3.57 13.47 -19.60
CA GLU A 66 2.20 13.68 -19.13
C GLU A 66 2.09 13.28 -17.65
N PRO A 67 1.33 14.03 -16.83
CA PRO A 67 1.11 13.63 -15.44
C PRO A 67 0.49 12.23 -15.40
N ARG A 68 1.23 11.23 -14.89
CA ARG A 68 0.70 9.86 -14.72
C ARG A 68 0.32 9.59 -13.27
N GLY A 69 -0.79 8.88 -13.08
CA GLY A 69 -1.27 8.42 -11.77
C GLY A 69 -2.29 9.36 -11.10
N PRO A 70 -2.55 9.19 -9.80
CA PRO A 70 -3.61 9.89 -9.09
C PRO A 70 -3.53 11.42 -9.26
N GLY A 71 -4.65 12.04 -9.65
CA GLY A 71 -4.77 13.48 -9.90
C GLY A 71 -4.29 13.95 -11.27
N ALA A 72 -3.89 13.05 -12.18
CA ALA A 72 -3.44 13.37 -13.54
C ALA A 72 -4.46 14.19 -14.34
N TRP A 73 -5.73 13.76 -14.36
CA TRP A 73 -6.80 14.45 -15.10
C TRP A 73 -7.06 15.88 -14.59
N ARG A 74 -6.87 16.13 -13.29
CA ARG A 74 -6.96 17.51 -12.76
C ARG A 74 -5.74 18.36 -13.14
N ALA A 75 -4.58 17.73 -13.30
CA ALA A 75 -3.34 18.39 -13.65
C ALA A 75 -3.21 18.70 -15.16
N SER A 76 -3.97 18.03 -16.03
CA SER A 76 -3.92 18.26 -17.47
C SER A 76 -4.40 19.65 -17.91
N ALA A 77 -5.21 20.32 -17.06
CA ALA A 77 -5.67 21.69 -17.30
C ALA A 77 -4.70 22.77 -16.80
N LEU A 78 -3.59 22.40 -16.14
CA LEU A 78 -2.62 23.38 -15.64
C LEU A 78 -1.58 23.74 -16.72
N PRO A 79 -1.06 24.98 -16.72
CA PRO A 79 0.04 25.38 -17.60
C PRO A 79 1.29 24.53 -17.37
N ARG A 80 2.02 24.22 -18.45
CA ARG A 80 3.29 23.48 -18.42
C ARG A 80 4.49 24.40 -18.25
#